data_AF-A0A5K0Y1J4-F1
#
_entry.id   AF-A0A5K0Y1J4-F1
#
_cell.length_a   1.000
_cell.length_b   1.000
_cell.length_c   1.000
_cell.angle_alpha   90.00
_cell.angle_beta   90.00
_cell.angle_gamma   90.00
#
_symmetry.space_group_name_H-M   'P 1'
#
loop_
_entity.id
_entity.type
_entity.pdbx_description
1 polymer ?
#
loop_
_entity_poly.entity_id
_entity_poly.type
_entity_poly.pdbx_seq_one_letter_code
_entity_poly.pdbx_strand_id
1 'polypeptide(L)'
;DMVELECQRWASKGINIKYEIRDNRNGYKAGALKEGMKRSYVRECDYVAIFDADFQPEPDFLWKTIPFLMHNPDIGLVQARWKF
;
A
#
# COMPACT_ATOMS: atom_id res chain seq x y z
N ASP A 1 17.77 6.60 1.09
CA ASP A 1 18.89 6.11 1.92
C ASP A 1 18.41 5.19 3.05
N MET A 2 17.94 5.69 4.20
CA MET A 2 17.57 4.79 5.32
C MET A 2 16.38 3.85 5.02
N VAL A 3 15.32 4.37 4.39
CA VAL A 3 14.13 3.58 4.04
C VAL A 3 14.47 2.50 3.00
N GLU A 4 15.29 2.85 2.02
CA GLU A 4 15.74 1.93 0.98
C GLU A 4 16.53 0.77 1.58
N LEU A 5 17.46 1.06 2.51
CA LEU A 5 18.26 0.04 3.18
C LEU A 5 17.38 -0.93 3.99
N GLU A 6 16.37 -0.41 4.70
CA GLU A 6 15.44 -1.26 5.46
C GLU A 6 14.57 -2.10 4.51
N CYS A 7 14.11 -1.55 3.38
CA CYS A 7 13.41 -2.34 2.35
C CYS A 7 14.30 -3.47 1.81
N GLN A 8 15.57 -3.19 1.52
CA GLN A 8 16.53 -4.21 1.05
C GLN A 8 16.74 -5.32 2.10
N ARG A 9 16.79 -4.96 3.38
CA ARG A 9 16.89 -5.91 4.49
C ARG A 9 15.67 -6.84 4.59
N TRP A 10 14.46 -6.33 4.34
CA TRP A 10 13.27 -7.19 4.31
C TRP A 10 13.19 -8.03 3.05
N ALA A 11 13.59 -7.47 1.91
CA ALA A 11 13.70 -8.21 0.66
C ALA A 11 14.67 -9.39 0.76
N SER A 12 15.81 -9.24 1.45
CA SER A 12 16.77 -10.35 1.66
C SER A 12 16.24 -11.47 2.54
N LYS A 13 15.16 -11.23 3.29
CA LYS A 13 14.40 -12.24 4.04
C LYS A 13 13.27 -12.89 3.23
N GLY A 14 13.15 -12.56 1.94
CA GLY A 14 12.11 -13.08 1.06
C GLY A 14 10.76 -12.37 1.14
N ILE A 15 10.67 -11.22 1.84
CA ILE A 15 9.44 -10.42 1.84
C ILE A 15 9.28 -9.74 0.48
N ASN A 16 8.08 -9.83 -0.10
CA ASN A 16 7.74 -9.11 -1.33
C ASN A 16 7.54 -7.62 -1.03
N ILE A 17 8.63 -6.86 -1.09
CA ILE A 17 8.67 -5.42 -0.85
C ILE A 17 9.42 -4.72 -1.99
N LYS A 18 8.94 -3.54 -2.38
CA LYS A 18 9.55 -2.69 -3.41
C LYS A 18 9.77 -1.29 -2.84
N TYR A 19 10.96 -0.75 -3.04
CA TYR A 19 11.28 0.64 -2.75
C TYR A 19 11.10 1.46 -4.04
N GLU A 20 10.21 2.43 -4.02
CA GLU A 20 9.86 3.22 -5.19
C GLU A 20 9.98 4.72 -4.87
N ILE A 21 10.70 5.44 -5.72
CA ILE A 21 10.84 6.88 -5.67
C ILE A 21 10.39 7.50 -6.99
N ARG A 22 10.28 8.82 -6.98
CA ARG A 22 9.97 9.63 -8.16
C ARG A 22 10.86 10.86 -8.20
N ASP A 23 11.08 11.36 -9.40
CA ASP A 23 12.09 12.36 -9.67
C ASP A 23 11.57 13.80 -9.41
N ASN A 24 10.27 13.95 -9.12
CA ASN A 24 9.63 15.23 -8.84
C ASN A 24 8.63 15.11 -7.67
N ARG A 25 8.25 16.26 -7.09
CA ARG A 25 7.33 16.33 -5.94
C ARG A 25 5.88 16.74 -6.29
N ASN A 26 5.53 16.78 -7.56
CA ASN A 26 4.24 17.32 -8.00
C ASN A 26 3.05 16.53 -7.42
N GLY A 27 2.08 17.20 -6.79
CA GLY A 27 0.91 16.54 -6.21
C GLY A 27 1.16 15.73 -4.94
N TYR A 28 2.33 15.86 -4.29
CA TYR A 28 2.62 15.30 -2.96
C TYR A 28 2.22 13.81 -2.82
N LYS A 29 1.39 13.45 -1.82
CA LYS A 29 0.93 12.07 -1.57
C LYS A 29 0.14 11.51 -2.75
N ALA A 30 -0.79 12.28 -3.31
CA ALA A 30 -1.59 11.83 -4.46
C ALA A 30 -0.72 11.59 -5.70
N GLY A 31 0.30 12.43 -5.90
CA GLY A 31 1.29 12.23 -6.96
C GLY A 31 2.13 10.98 -6.76
N ALA A 32 2.56 10.70 -5.53
CA ALA A 32 3.31 9.47 -5.21
C ALA A 32 2.46 8.21 -5.47
N LEU A 33 1.20 8.21 -5.03
CA LEU A 33 0.26 7.12 -5.31
C LEU A 33 0.05 6.93 -6.81
N LYS A 34 -0.19 8.03 -7.55
CA LYS A 34 -0.38 7.98 -9.02
C LYS A 34 0.81 7.35 -9.74
N GLU A 35 2.05 7.67 -9.35
CA GLU A 35 3.25 7.05 -9.93
C GLU A 35 3.38 5.58 -9.51
N GLY A 36 3.10 5.25 -8.25
CA GLY A 36 3.08 3.87 -7.76
C GLY A 36 2.11 2.99 -8.55
N MET A 37 0.92 3.49 -8.88
CA MET A 37 -0.09 2.77 -9.66
C MET A 37 0.35 2.42 -11.10
N LYS A 38 1.42 3.04 -11.63
CA LYS A 38 1.94 2.74 -12.98
C LYS A 38 2.86 1.52 -13.00
N ARG A 39 3.33 1.04 -11.85
CA ARG A 39 4.30 -0.07 -11.78
C ARG A 39 3.66 -1.37 -12.26
N SER A 40 4.41 -2.18 -13.00
CA SER A 40 3.87 -3.38 -13.66
C SER A 40 3.25 -4.37 -12.68
N TYR A 41 3.89 -4.56 -11.52
CA TYR A 41 3.42 -5.48 -10.48
C TYR A 41 2.06 -5.07 -9.90
N VAL A 42 1.64 -3.80 -9.98
CA VAL A 42 0.33 -3.36 -9.49
C VAL A 42 -0.80 -3.95 -10.33
N ARG A 43 -0.53 -4.28 -11.61
CA ARG A 43 -1.53 -4.91 -12.50
C ARG A 43 -1.89 -6.34 -12.08
N GLU A 44 -1.10 -6.94 -11.20
CA GLU A 44 -1.33 -8.28 -10.64
C GLU A 44 -2.17 -8.21 -9.35
N CYS A 45 -2.49 -7.00 -8.85
CA CYS A 45 -3.25 -6.79 -7.63
C CYS A 45 -4.71 -6.42 -7.95
N ASP A 46 -5.66 -7.09 -7.30
CA ASP A 46 -7.09 -6.74 -7.39
C ASP A 46 -7.47 -5.55 -6.51
N TYR A 47 -6.74 -5.35 -5.41
CA TYR A 47 -7.02 -4.35 -4.38
C TYR A 47 -5.77 -3.58 -3.97
N VAL A 48 -5.96 -2.36 -3.49
CA VAL A 48 -4.90 -1.50 -2.95
C VAL A 48 -5.24 -1.10 -1.52
N ALA A 49 -4.35 -1.42 -0.59
CA ALA A 49 -4.40 -0.92 0.78
C ALA A 49 -3.37 0.20 0.96
N ILE A 50 -3.76 1.30 1.59
CA ILE A 50 -2.92 2.48 1.80
C ILE A 50 -2.77 2.70 3.31
N PHE A 51 -1.52 2.74 3.77
CA PHE A 51 -1.16 3.02 5.16
C PHE A 51 -0.19 4.20 5.19
N ASP A 52 -0.37 5.09 6.15
CA ASP A 52 0.65 6.11 6.45
C ASP A 52 1.84 5.48 7.18
N ALA A 53 3.02 6.10 7.07
CA ALA A 53 4.27 5.52 7.57
C ALA A 53 4.34 5.36 9.10
N ASP A 54 3.47 6.08 9.82
CA ASP A 54 3.29 6.04 11.27
C ASP A 54 2.11 5.14 11.69
N PHE A 55 1.44 4.48 10.75
CA PHE A 55 0.32 3.60 11.02
C PHE A 55 0.70 2.12 10.90
N GLN A 56 0.52 1.40 12.00
CA GLN A 56 0.64 -0.06 12.05
C GLN A 56 -0.76 -0.69 12.12
N PRO A 57 -1.23 -1.35 11.03
CA PRO A 57 -2.51 -2.06 11.06
C PRO A 57 -2.43 -3.31 11.95
N GLU A 58 -3.59 -3.72 12.47
CA GLU A 58 -3.73 -5.05 13.08
C GLU A 58 -3.40 -6.15 12.06
N PRO A 59 -2.79 -7.28 12.48
CA PRO A 59 -2.38 -8.34 11.55
C PRO A 59 -3.52 -8.93 10.71
N ASP A 60 -4.77 -8.79 11.16
CA ASP A 60 -5.96 -9.29 10.47
C ASP A 60 -6.73 -8.21 9.68
N PHE A 61 -6.15 -7.02 9.51
CA PHE A 61 -6.80 -5.88 8.84
C PHE A 61 -7.33 -6.23 7.44
N LEU A 62 -6.51 -6.88 6.60
CA LEU A 62 -6.92 -7.23 5.23
C LEU A 62 -8.04 -8.28 5.23
N TRP A 63 -7.97 -9.27 6.12
CA TRP A 63 -9.01 -10.29 6.31
C TRP A 63 -10.35 -9.68 6.72
N LYS A 64 -10.33 -8.61 7.51
CA LYS A 64 -11.55 -7.90 7.93
C LYS A 64 -12.09 -6.94 6.87
N THR A 65 -11.27 -6.43 5.97
CA THR A 65 -11.65 -5.34 5.05
C THR A 65 -11.94 -5.80 3.62
N ILE A 66 -11.14 -6.72 3.07
CA ILE A 66 -11.28 -7.20 1.69
C ILE A 66 -12.66 -7.85 1.42
N PRO A 67 -13.27 -8.64 2.32
CA PRO A 67 -14.55 -9.30 2.04
C PRO A 67 -15.69 -8.32 1.68
N PHE A 68 -15.67 -7.09 2.20
CA PHE A 68 -16.66 -6.07 1.83
C PHE A 68 -16.59 -5.71 0.35
N LEU A 69 -15.38 -5.64 -0.22
CA LEU A 69 -15.15 -5.37 -1.65
C LEU A 69 -15.42 -6.61 -2.51
N MET A 70 -15.07 -7.81 -2.03
CA MET A 70 -15.29 -9.05 -2.78
C MET A 70 -16.77 -9.42 -2.93
N HIS A 71 -17.57 -9.19 -1.90
CA HIS A 71 -18.97 -9.61 -1.87
C HIS A 71 -19.96 -8.55 -2.34
N ASN A 72 -19.49 -7.33 -2.60
CA ASN A 72 -20.33 -6.25 -3.12
C ASN A 72 -19.57 -5.42 -4.17
N PRO A 73 -19.84 -5.64 -5.47
CA PRO A 73 -19.16 -4.92 -6.55
C PRO A 73 -19.50 -3.42 -6.62
N ASP A 74 -20.54 -2.96 -5.90
CA ASP A 74 -20.91 -1.54 -5.85
C ASP A 74 -20.05 -0.72 -4.86
N ILE A 75 -19.22 -1.39 -4.04
CA ILE A 75 -18.33 -0.71 -3.07
C ILE A 75 -16.98 -0.42 -3.72
N GLY A 76 -16.64 0.88 -3.81
CA GLY A 76 -15.33 1.32 -4.31
C GLY A 76 -14.25 1.54 -3.25
N LEU A 77 -14.60 1.57 -1.95
CA LEU A 77 -13.67 1.86 -0.85
C LEU A 77 -14.18 1.30 0.49
N VAL A 78 -13.26 0.76 1.29
CA VAL A 78 -13.48 0.45 2.70
C VAL A 78 -12.57 1.34 3.54
N GLN A 79 -13.17 2.22 4.34
CA GLN A 79 -12.45 3.09 5.26
C GLN A 79 -12.53 2.53 6.67
N ALA A 80 -11.39 2.16 7.25
CA ALA A 80 -11.32 1.76 8.65
C ALA A 80 -11.18 2.98 9.57
N ARG A 81 -11.73 2.86 10.78
CA ARG A 81 -11.50 3.83 11.85
C ARG A 81 -10.20 3.52 12.57
N TRP A 82 -9.41 4.55 12.81
CA TRP A 82 -8.27 4.47 13.71
C TRP A 82 -8.70 4.65 15.17
N LYS A 83 -8.21 3.77 16.06
CA LYS A 83 -8.27 3.95 17.51
C LYS A 83 -6.82 3.98 18.02
N PHE A 84 -6.52 5.01 18.80
CA PHE A 84 -5.27 5.17 19.54
C PHE A 84 -5.26 4.27 20.77
#